data_AF-A0A3D0UM15-F1
#
_entry.id   AF-A0A3D0UM15-F1
#
_cell.length_a   1.000
_cell.length_b   1.000
_cell.length_c   1.000
_cell.angle_alpha   90.00
_cell.angle_beta   90.00
_cell.angle_gamma   90.00
#
_symmetry.space_group_name_H-M   'P 1'
#
loop_
_entity.id
_entity.type
_entity.pdbx_description
1 polymer ?
#
loop_
_entity_poly.entity_id
_entity_poly.type
_entity_poly.pdbx_seq_one_letter_code
_entity_poly.pdbx_strand_id
1 'polypeptide(L)'
;MGTVTGNSFIDATPLSICHNRRIERHKVFAGLAARGKTPMGWFYGFKLHLVVNDCGEILALHLTPGNVDDRKPVPLLSKDLFGKLFGDRGYL
;
A
#
# COMPACT_ATOMS: atom_id res chain seq x y z
N MET A 1 -4.26 16.49 4.09
CA MET A 1 -3.14 16.10 3.22
C MET A 1 -2.15 17.25 3.19
N GLY A 2 -0.87 16.95 3.01
CA GLY A 2 0.19 17.95 2.86
C GLY A 2 0.17 18.65 1.50
N THR A 3 1.18 19.47 1.25
CA THR A 3 1.30 20.22 0.00
C THR A 3 2.14 19.44 -1.02
N VAL A 4 1.69 19.37 -2.27
CA VAL A 4 2.48 18.76 -3.35
C VAL A 4 3.62 19.72 -3.72
N THR A 5 4.87 19.30 -3.52
CA THR A 5 6.09 20.11 -3.75
C THR A 5 6.74 19.86 -5.12
N GLY A 6 6.25 18.87 -5.87
CA GLY A 6 6.80 18.44 -7.16
C GLY A 6 7.69 17.19 -7.10
N ASN A 7 8.08 16.76 -5.89
CA ASN A 7 8.69 15.44 -5.65
C ASN A 7 7.82 14.64 -4.68
N SER A 8 7.48 13.41 -5.05
CA SER A 8 6.66 12.54 -4.22
C SER A 8 7.20 11.13 -4.21
N PHE A 9 7.04 10.43 -3.09
CA PHE A 9 7.54 9.08 -2.86
C PHE A 9 6.38 8.15 -2.54
N ILE A 10 6.30 7.00 -3.20
CA ILE A 10 5.29 5.98 -2.99
C ILE A 10 5.91 4.69 -2.47
N ASP A 11 5.32 4.12 -1.42
CA ASP A 11 5.68 2.81 -0.92
C ASP A 11 4.46 2.07 -0.34
N ALA A 12 4.54 0.73 -0.26
CA ALA A 12 3.51 -0.11 0.33
C ALA A 12 4.04 -0.85 1.57
N THR A 13 3.32 -0.74 2.68
CA THR A 13 3.63 -1.51 3.90
C THR A 13 2.58 -2.61 4.12
N PRO A 14 2.98 -3.87 4.41
CA PRO A 14 2.04 -4.92 4.76
C PRO A 14 1.41 -4.66 6.15
N LEU A 15 0.09 -4.73 6.21
CA LEU A 15 -0.69 -4.71 7.45
C LEU A 15 -1.21 -6.12 7.73
N SER A 16 -0.45 -6.87 8.54
CA SER A 16 -0.82 -8.23 8.94
C SER A 16 -1.91 -8.19 10.00
N ILE A 17 -3.08 -8.77 9.71
CA ILE A 17 -4.23 -8.74 10.63
C ILE A 17 -4.35 -10.01 11.48
N CYS A 18 -3.74 -11.11 11.05
CA CYS A 18 -3.64 -12.33 11.83
C CYS A 18 -2.43 -13.17 11.41
N HIS A 19 -2.04 -14.10 12.27
CA HIS A 19 -1.01 -15.08 11.92
C HIS A 19 -1.52 -16.03 10.82
N ASN A 20 -0.66 -16.40 9.86
CA ASN A 20 -1.06 -17.25 8.71
C ASN A 20 -1.76 -18.56 9.11
N ARG A 21 -1.38 -19.15 10.26
CA ARG A 21 -2.02 -20.37 10.82
C ARG A 21 -3.48 -20.18 11.26
N ARG A 22 -3.97 -18.95 11.36
CA ARG A 22 -5.33 -18.61 11.83
C ARG A 22 -6.24 -18.09 10.72
N ILE A 23 -5.79 -18.06 9.46
CA ILE A 23 -6.55 -17.51 8.32
C ILE A 23 -7.93 -18.17 8.22
N GLU A 24 -8.00 -19.51 8.28
CA GLU A 24 -9.26 -20.26 8.17
C GLU A 24 -10.27 -19.95 9.29
N ARG A 25 -9.81 -19.45 10.43
CA ARG A 25 -10.65 -19.08 11.58
C ARG A 25 -10.94 -17.58 11.64
N HIS A 26 -10.33 -16.78 10.76
CA HIS A 26 -10.47 -15.33 10.77
C HIS A 26 -11.78 -14.92 10.10
N LYS A 27 -12.68 -14.28 10.86
CA LYS A 27 -14.01 -13.89 10.37
C LYS A 27 -14.17 -12.39 10.11
N VAL A 28 -13.41 -11.53 10.80
CA VAL A 28 -13.64 -10.07 10.82
C VAL A 28 -13.44 -9.43 9.44
N PHE A 29 -12.35 -9.78 8.75
CA PHE A 29 -12.03 -9.28 7.41
C PHE A 29 -12.19 -10.36 6.34
N ALA A 30 -13.09 -11.32 6.54
CA ALA A 30 -13.37 -12.37 5.55
C ALA A 30 -13.90 -11.73 4.25
N GLY A 31 -13.29 -12.10 3.11
CA GLY A 31 -13.62 -11.52 1.79
C GLY A 31 -13.01 -10.13 1.53
N LEU A 32 -12.43 -9.47 2.53
CA LEU A 32 -11.79 -8.16 2.39
C LEU A 32 -10.26 -8.26 2.42
N ALA A 33 -9.71 -9.03 3.35
CA ALA A 33 -8.27 -9.27 3.43
C ALA A 33 -7.86 -10.43 2.52
N ALA A 34 -6.61 -10.39 2.08
CA ALA A 34 -6.04 -11.45 1.26
C ALA A 34 -4.62 -11.79 1.70
N ARG A 35 -4.14 -12.96 1.27
CA ARG A 35 -2.78 -13.40 1.56
C ARG A 35 -1.80 -12.73 0.60
N GLY A 36 -0.84 -11.98 1.14
CA GLY A 36 0.22 -11.33 0.39
C GLY A 36 1.61 -11.88 0.71
N LYS A 37 2.60 -11.54 -0.10
CA LYS A 37 4.01 -11.93 0.10
C LYS A 37 4.88 -10.67 0.11
N THR A 38 5.78 -10.59 1.08
CA THR A 38 6.87 -9.61 1.15
C THR A 38 8.21 -10.33 1.20
N PRO A 39 9.36 -9.63 1.13
CA PRO A 39 10.67 -10.24 1.35
C PRO A 39 10.78 -10.97 2.69
N MET A 40 10.03 -10.51 3.71
CA MET A 40 10.00 -11.12 5.04
C MET A 40 9.08 -12.37 5.13
N GLY A 41 8.33 -12.68 4.08
CA GLY A 41 7.51 -13.88 3.99
C GLY A 41 6.03 -13.61 3.65
N TRP A 42 5.19 -14.59 3.94
CA TRP A 42 3.75 -14.48 3.71
C TRP A 42 3.06 -13.75 4.86
N PHE A 43 2.03 -12.98 4.53
CA PHE A 43 1.13 -12.38 5.51
C PHE A 43 -0.32 -12.52 5.04
N TYR A 44 -1.27 -12.36 5.96
CA TYR A 44 -2.69 -12.23 5.65
C TYR A 44 -3.17 -10.88 6.16
N GLY A 45 -3.78 -10.09 5.29
CA GLY A 45 -4.22 -8.74 5.61
C GLY A 45 -4.27 -7.84 4.39
N PHE A 46 -3.74 -6.63 4.56
CA PHE A 46 -3.83 -5.54 3.59
C PHE A 46 -2.45 -5.00 3.25
N LYS A 47 -2.33 -4.26 2.16
CA LYS A 47 -1.22 -3.35 1.89
C LYS A 47 -1.72 -1.92 2.07
N LEU A 48 -0.99 -1.14 2.85
CA LEU A 48 -1.18 0.30 2.96
C LEU A 48 -0.21 0.97 1.99
N HIS A 49 -0.74 1.55 0.92
CA HIS A 49 0.00 2.38 0.00
C HIS A 49 -0.02 3.82 0.49
N LEU A 50 1.14 4.45 0.54
CA LEU A 50 1.31 5.82 1.02
C LEU A 50 2.09 6.62 -0.01
N VAL A 51 1.65 7.85 -0.27
CA VAL A 51 2.42 8.85 -1.00
C VAL A 51 2.78 9.98 -0.05
N VAL A 52 4.06 10.33 0.02
CA VAL A 52 4.57 11.45 0.81
C VAL A 52 5.34 12.44 -0.05
N ASN A 53 5.39 13.71 0.35
CA ASN A 53 6.33 14.68 -0.24
C ASN A 53 7.73 14.54 0.37
N ASP A 54 8.68 15.32 -0.16
CA ASP A 54 10.05 15.43 0.34
C ASP A 54 10.18 16.07 1.73
N CYS A 55 9.11 16.66 2.26
CA CYS A 55 9.00 17.10 3.65
C CYS A 55 8.41 16.04 4.60
N GLY A 56 8.04 14.86 4.09
CA GLY A 56 7.45 13.77 4.87
C GLY A 56 5.95 13.93 5.15
N GLU A 57 5.27 14.89 4.51
CA GLU A 57 3.82 15.05 4.65
C GLU A 57 3.07 14.04 3.77
N ILE A 58 1.97 13.49 4.30
CA ILE A 58 1.12 12.56 3.57
C ILE A 58 0.30 13.29 2.51
N LEU A 59 0.46 12.88 1.24
CA LEU A 59 -0.27 13.42 0.08
C LEU A 59 -1.47 12.56 -0.30
N ALA A 60 -1.30 11.24 -0.27
CA ALA A 60 -2.35 10.28 -0.60
C ALA A 60 -2.11 8.96 0.14
N LEU A 61 -3.19 8.21 0.39
CA LEU A 61 -3.12 6.87 0.93
C LEU A 61 -4.22 5.99 0.33
N HIS A 62 -3.94 4.69 0.20
CA HIS A 62 -4.93 3.73 -0.24
C HIS A 62 -4.67 2.37 0.38
N LEU A 63 -5.75 1.68 0.78
CA LEU A 63 -5.68 0.36 1.39
C LEU A 63 -6.16 -0.69 0.38
N THR A 64 -5.36 -1.72 0.14
CA THR A 64 -5.71 -2.82 -0.76
C THR A 64 -5.58 -4.17 -0.04
N PRO A 65 -6.30 -5.22 -0.47
CA PRO A 65 -6.04 -6.58 0.00
C PRO A 65 -4.57 -7.00 -0.26
N GLY A 66 -4.00 -7.83 0.61
CA GLY A 66 -2.57 -8.15 0.60
C GLY A 66 -2.01 -8.73 -0.70
N ASN A 67 -2.85 -9.27 -1.59
CA ASN A 67 -2.48 -9.85 -2.88
C ASN A 67 -2.61 -8.88 -4.07
N VAL A 68 -2.98 -7.62 -3.82
CA VAL A 68 -3.09 -6.62 -4.88
C VAL A 68 -1.69 -6.20 -5.33
N ASP A 69 -1.53 -6.11 -6.65
CA ASP A 69 -0.33 -5.61 -7.33
C ASP A 69 -0.18 -4.10 -7.06
N ASP A 70 1.02 -3.67 -6.68
CA ASP A 70 1.29 -2.31 -6.19
C ASP A 70 1.04 -1.23 -7.26
N ARG A 71 0.98 -1.62 -8.54
CA ARG A 71 0.70 -0.72 -9.67
C ARG A 71 -0.78 -0.36 -9.79
N LYS A 72 -1.68 -1.22 -9.32
CA LYS A 72 -3.13 -1.02 -9.43
C LYS A 72 -3.63 0.25 -8.72
N PRO A 73 -3.17 0.60 -7.50
CA PRO A 73 -3.60 1.82 -6.83
C PRO A 73 -2.90 3.09 -7.34
N VAL A 74 -1.85 3.00 -8.17
CA VAL A 74 -1.07 4.17 -8.61
C VAL A 74 -1.93 5.23 -9.30
N PRO A 75 -2.80 4.92 -10.28
CA PRO A 75 -3.61 5.94 -10.95
C PRO A 75 -4.54 6.70 -10.00
N LEU A 76 -4.98 6.05 -8.92
CA LEU A 76 -5.79 6.69 -7.88
C LEU A 76 -4.92 7.59 -6.99
N LEU A 77 -3.75 7.10 -6.58
CA LEU A 77 -2.83 7.80 -5.69
C LEU A 77 -2.12 8.98 -6.37
N SER A 78 -1.95 8.96 -7.69
CA SER A 78 -1.26 9.99 -8.45
C SER A 78 -2.17 11.06 -9.07
N LYS A 79 -3.50 10.91 -8.93
CA LYS A 79 -4.50 11.72 -9.64
C LYS A 79 -4.28 13.24 -9.50
N ASP A 80 -3.96 13.69 -8.30
CA ASP A 80 -3.82 15.11 -7.96
C ASP A 80 -2.35 15.51 -7.68
N LEU A 81 -1.40 14.67 -8.11
CA LEU A 81 0.04 14.95 -7.99
C LEU A 81 0.56 15.62 -9.26
N PHE A 82 1.54 16.51 -9.11
CA PHE A 82 2.33 17.04 -10.21
C PHE A 82 3.81 16.79 -9.95
N GLY A 83 4.62 16.78 -11.01
CA GLY A 83 6.05 16.54 -10.92
C GLY A 83 6.42 15.05 -10.93
N LYS A 84 7.42 14.66 -10.14
CA LYS A 84 8.01 13.31 -10.16
C LYS A 84 7.47 12.44 -9.02
N LEU A 85 7.09 11.22 -9.37
CA LEU A 85 6.72 10.17 -8.43
C LEU A 85 7.81 9.08 -8.42
N PHE A 86 8.42 8.87 -7.26
CA PHE A 86 9.45 7.87 -7.04
C PHE A 86 8.87 6.69 -6.26
N GLY A 87 9.09 5.47 -6.73
CA GLY A 87 8.65 4.25 -6.04
C GLY A 87 9.69 3.14 -6.20
N ASP A 88 9.52 2.07 -5.45
CA ASP A 88 10.36 0.88 -5.59
C ASP A 88 10.04 0.12 -6.90
N ARG A 89 10.76 -0.99 -7.14
CA ARG A 89 10.56 -1.81 -8.34
C ARG A 89 9.16 -2.44 -8.41
N GLY A 90 8.45 -2.59 -7.30
CA GLY A 90 7.09 -3.12 -7.27
C GLY A 90 6.08 -2.24 -8.00
N TYR A 91 6.40 -0.96 -8.20
CA TYR A 91 5.54 0.02 -8.89
C TYR A 91 5.77 0.13 -10.41
N LEU A 92 6.58 -0.75 -11.02
CA LEU A 92 6.84 -0.84 -12.47
C LEU A 92 6.26 -2.14 -13.06
#